data_AF-A0AAW2RM76-F1
#
_entry.id   AF-A0AAW2RM76-F1
#
_cell.length_a   1.000
_cell.length_b   1.000
_cell.length_c   1.000
_cell.angle_alpha   90.00
_cell.angle_beta   90.00
_cell.angle_gamma   90.00
#
_symmetry.space_group_name_H-M   'P 1'
#
loop_
_entity.id
_entity.type
_entity.pdbx_description
1 polymer ?
#
loop_
_entity_poly.entity_id
_entity_poly.type
_entity_poly.pdbx_seq_one_letter_code
_entity_poly.pdbx_strand_id
1 'polypeptide(L)'
;MKRCFAKYTEKGKRMMKLQHLMGEMEQVIDDKAERTQLLEGLLGYILCTTQEAAVVPPYVAFAIRPSPGFWEYVKVSANDLSVEGITATEYLKYKEMTVDETWANDENALEIDFGAMDFSLPHLTLSSSIGNGLSYISKFLTSKLNNSPASSQSLVDYLLSLEHQGEV
;
A
#
# COMPACT_ATOMS: atom_id res chain seq x y z
N MET A 1 9.49 19.80 13.36
CA MET A 1 9.02 19.20 12.09
C MET A 1 9.74 19.75 10.84
N LYS A 2 9.70 21.06 10.54
CA LYS A 2 10.33 21.63 9.32
C LYS A 2 11.83 21.31 9.18
N ARG A 3 12.56 21.39 10.30
CA ARG A 3 13.99 21.03 10.36
C ARG A 3 14.25 19.57 9.98
N CYS A 4 13.34 18.64 10.33
CA CYS A 4 13.49 17.21 10.02
C CYS A 4 13.35 16.97 8.51
N PHE A 5 12.34 17.57 7.87
CA PHE A 5 12.15 17.43 6.42
C PHE A 5 13.25 18.11 5.61
N ALA A 6 13.76 19.25 6.07
CA ALA A 6 14.94 19.87 5.49
C ALA A 6 16.17 18.94 5.57
N LYS A 7 16.32 18.20 6.68
CA LYS A 7 17.39 17.21 6.83
C LYS A 7 17.21 16.01 5.89
N TYR A 8 15.98 15.51 5.76
CA TYR A 8 15.67 14.42 4.84
C TYR A 8 16.01 14.78 3.40
N THR A 9 15.71 16.00 2.94
CA THR A 9 15.98 16.42 1.56
C THR A 9 17.43 16.84 1.30
N GLU A 10 18.24 17.06 2.34
CA GLU A 10 19.61 17.59 2.24
C GLU A 10 20.54 16.78 1.32
N LYS A 11 20.50 15.45 1.39
CA LYS A 11 21.38 14.57 0.59
C LYS A 11 20.81 14.25 -0.80
N GLY A 12 19.84 15.02 -1.28
CA GLY A 12 19.24 14.85 -2.61
C GLY A 12 18.34 13.62 -2.72
N LYS A 13 18.17 13.14 -3.96
CA LYS A 13 17.26 12.04 -4.29
C LYS A 13 17.75 10.72 -3.69
N ARG A 14 16.93 10.05 -2.87
CA ARG A 14 17.28 8.75 -2.26
C ARG A 14 16.08 8.02 -1.67
N MET A 15 16.24 6.71 -1.49
CA MET A 15 15.32 5.92 -0.67
C MET A 15 15.73 5.93 0.81
N MET A 16 14.73 6.04 1.69
CA MET A 16 14.89 6.01 3.14
C MET A 16 13.99 4.93 3.75
N LYS A 17 14.53 4.23 4.75
CA LYS A 17 13.77 3.32 5.62
C LYS A 17 13.56 3.99 6.97
N LEU A 18 12.72 3.40 7.82
CA LEU A 18 12.45 3.89 9.17
C LEU A 18 13.72 4.25 9.95
N GLN A 19 14.74 3.39 9.93
CA GLN A 19 16.01 3.65 10.62
C GLN A 19 16.73 4.92 10.13
N HIS A 20 16.64 5.24 8.83
CA HIS A 20 17.23 6.45 8.28
C HIS A 20 16.43 7.68 8.70
N LEU A 21 15.09 7.60 8.65
CA LEU A 21 14.19 8.67 9.06
C LEU A 21 14.38 9.00 10.55
N MET A 22 14.36 7.97 11.40
CA MET A 22 14.62 8.12 12.84
C MET A 22 16.02 8.69 13.08
N GLY A 23 17.07 8.12 12.50
CA GLY A 23 18.43 8.60 12.72
C GLY A 23 18.64 10.06 12.32
N GLU A 24 18.06 10.50 11.20
CA GLU A 24 18.17 11.90 10.77
C GLU A 24 17.27 12.85 11.58
N MET A 25 16.10 12.40 12.06
CA MET A 25 15.27 13.15 12.99
C MET A 25 16.00 13.40 14.32
N GLU A 26 16.68 12.38 14.83
CA GLU A 26 17.44 12.44 16.08
C GLU A 26 18.63 13.40 16.04
N GLN A 27 19.27 13.54 14.87
CA GLN A 27 20.35 14.51 14.68
C GLN A 27 19.87 15.96 14.66
N VAL A 28 18.57 16.19 14.46
CA VAL A 28 17.99 17.52 14.32
C VAL A 28 17.36 18.00 15.62
N ILE A 29 16.84 17.08 16.43
CA ILE A 29 16.13 17.37 17.68
C ILE A 29 16.97 16.83 18.83
N ASP A 30 17.81 17.71 19.39
CA ASP A 30 18.70 17.38 20.52
C ASP A 30 17.92 17.21 21.83
N ASP A 31 16.79 17.89 21.99
CA ASP A 31 15.95 17.79 23.18
C ASP A 31 15.10 16.52 23.19
N LYS A 32 15.29 15.70 24.21
CA LYS A 32 14.56 14.45 24.40
C LYS A 32 13.07 14.68 24.66
N ALA A 33 12.70 15.79 25.31
CA ALA A 33 11.29 16.10 25.57
C ALA A 33 10.56 16.51 24.26
N GLU A 34 11.14 17.43 23.47
CA GLU A 34 10.63 17.79 22.14
C GLU A 34 10.51 16.57 21.21
N ARG A 35 11.52 15.70 21.22
CA ARG A 35 11.50 14.45 20.43
C ARG A 35 10.33 13.55 20.80
N THR A 36 10.09 13.37 22.10
CA THR A 36 8.99 12.50 22.58
C THR A 36 7.64 13.07 22.17
N GLN A 37 7.45 14.38 22.35
CA GLN A 37 6.21 15.06 21.95
C GLN A 37 5.94 14.98 20.44
N LEU A 38 6.98 15.06 19.60
CA LEU A 38 6.84 14.90 18.14
C LEU A 38 6.49 13.47 17.73
N LEU A 39 7.03 12.48 18.45
CA LEU A 39 6.73 11.06 18.23
C LEU A 39 5.34 10.66 18.74
N GLU A 40 4.76 11.39 19.69
CA GLU A 40 3.36 11.21 20.11
C GLU A 40 2.36 11.83 19.14
N GLY A 41 2.81 12.72 18.25
CA GLY A 41 1.98 13.40 17.27
C GLY A 41 1.82 12.65 15.93
N LEU A 42 1.21 13.34 14.96
CA LEU A 42 0.97 12.83 13.60
C LEU A 42 2.25 12.38 12.89
N LEU A 43 3.37 13.09 13.10
CA LEU A 43 4.65 12.73 12.51
C LEU A 43 5.16 11.39 13.06
N GLY A 44 5.04 11.17 14.36
CA GLY A 44 5.38 9.88 14.96
C GLY A 44 4.53 8.75 14.42
N TYR A 45 3.22 8.96 14.27
CA TYR A 45 2.34 7.99 13.61
C TYR A 45 2.82 7.66 12.18
N ILE A 46 3.02 8.68 11.34
CA ILE A 46 3.50 8.49 9.96
C ILE A 46 4.83 7.73 9.95
N LEU A 47 5.80 8.14 10.76
CA LEU A 47 7.11 7.51 10.81
C LEU A 47 7.01 6.05 11.26
N CYS A 48 6.31 5.75 12.35
CA CYS A 48 6.17 4.39 12.89
C CYS A 48 5.41 3.43 11.96
N THR A 49 4.53 3.95 11.10
CA THR A 49 3.76 3.14 10.15
C THR A 49 4.34 3.16 8.73
N THR A 50 5.33 4.02 8.45
CA THR A 50 6.05 4.07 7.18
C THR A 50 6.90 2.81 6.99
N GLN A 51 6.76 2.16 5.84
CA GLN A 51 7.63 1.06 5.42
C GLN A 51 8.87 1.59 4.69
N GLU A 52 8.68 2.55 3.80
CA GLU A 52 9.75 3.22 3.07
C GLU A 52 9.33 4.62 2.62
N ALA A 53 10.31 5.49 2.39
CA ALA A 53 10.12 6.82 1.88
C ALA A 53 11.03 7.10 0.69
N ALA A 54 10.48 7.70 -0.37
CA ALA A 54 11.23 8.20 -1.51
C ALA A 54 11.44 9.70 -1.35
N VAL A 55 12.69 10.13 -1.27
CA VAL A 55 13.06 11.54 -1.18
C VAL A 55 13.34 12.05 -2.59
N VAL A 56 12.56 13.03 -3.04
CA VAL A 56 12.78 13.77 -4.29
C VAL A 56 12.53 15.25 -3.98
N PRO A 57 13.59 16.02 -3.65
CA PRO A 57 13.41 17.40 -3.19
C PRO A 57 12.55 18.24 -4.14
N PRO A 58 11.63 19.08 -3.62
CA PRO A 58 11.44 19.40 -2.21
C PRO A 58 10.53 18.41 -1.44
N TYR A 59 10.14 17.28 -2.03
CA TYR A 59 9.18 16.35 -1.46
C TYR A 59 9.83 15.13 -0.81
N VAL A 60 9.13 14.59 0.19
CA VAL A 60 9.35 13.25 0.73
C VAL A 60 8.04 12.48 0.60
N ALA A 61 8.02 11.47 -0.26
CA ALA A 61 6.88 10.58 -0.44
C ALA A 61 7.01 9.37 0.49
N PHE A 62 5.95 9.01 1.19
CA PHE A 62 5.89 7.92 2.18
C PHE A 62 4.94 6.83 1.70
N ALA A 63 5.38 5.58 1.81
CA ALA A 63 4.53 4.40 1.74
C ALA A 63 4.23 3.94 3.16
N ILE A 64 3.00 4.17 3.60
CA ILE A 64 2.52 3.95 4.96
C ILE A 64 1.70 2.66 4.98
N ARG A 65 1.91 1.83 6.00
CA ARG A 65 1.18 0.57 6.19
C ARG A 65 0.61 0.49 7.61
N PRO A 66 -0.55 1.12 7.86
CA PRO A 66 -1.19 1.10 9.18
C PRO A 66 -1.60 -0.31 9.65
N SER A 67 -2.01 -1.17 8.72
CA SER A 67 -2.42 -2.54 9.01
C SER A 67 -2.08 -3.50 7.86
N PRO A 68 -2.07 -4.83 8.11
CA PRO A 68 -1.82 -5.80 7.05
C PRO A 68 -2.86 -5.71 5.93
N GLY A 69 -2.37 -5.55 4.70
CA GLY A 69 -3.21 -5.43 3.51
C GLY A 69 -3.71 -4.01 3.22
N PHE A 70 -3.39 -3.03 4.06
CA PHE A 70 -3.81 -1.64 3.90
C PHE A 70 -2.60 -0.73 3.74
N TRP A 71 -2.58 0.03 2.64
CA TRP A 71 -1.52 0.96 2.30
C TRP A 71 -2.09 2.35 2.04
N GLU A 72 -1.37 3.36 2.52
CA GLU A 72 -1.64 4.77 2.24
C GLU A 72 -0.36 5.39 1.72
N TYR A 73 -0.49 6.27 0.73
CA TYR A 73 0.64 6.99 0.16
C TYR A 73 0.41 8.48 0.32
N VAL A 74 1.42 9.17 0.83
CA VAL A 74 1.37 10.63 1.02
C VAL A 74 2.70 11.23 0.60
N LYS A 75 2.69 12.44 0.06
CA LYS A 75 3.91 13.25 -0.09
C LYS A 75 3.84 14.46 0.84
N VAL A 76 4.99 14.81 1.40
CA VAL A 76 5.14 15.97 2.27
C VAL A 76 6.17 16.92 1.68
N SER A 77 5.81 18.18 1.52
CA SER A 77 6.71 19.24 1.08
C SER A 77 7.63 19.67 2.22
N ALA A 78 8.94 19.67 2.01
CA ALA A 78 9.90 20.17 2.98
C ALA A 78 9.85 21.69 3.16
N ASN A 79 9.23 22.42 2.22
CA ASN A 79 9.20 23.88 2.22
C ASN A 79 8.16 24.43 3.21
N ASP A 80 6.95 23.88 3.17
CA ASP A 80 5.77 24.37 3.88
C ASP A 80 5.07 23.29 4.72
N LEU A 81 5.57 22.04 4.70
CA LEU A 81 4.98 20.90 5.40
C LEU A 81 3.55 20.55 4.96
N SER A 82 3.15 20.98 3.76
CA SER A 82 1.90 20.53 3.16
C SER A 82 1.95 19.02 2.93
N VAL A 83 0.84 18.35 3.26
CA VAL A 83 0.66 16.90 3.11
C VAL A 83 -0.40 16.68 2.04
N GLU A 84 -0.07 15.88 1.03
CA GLU A 84 -0.97 15.53 -0.06
C GLU A 84 -1.04 14.00 -0.15
N GLY A 85 -2.26 13.46 -0.17
CA GLY A 85 -2.49 12.05 -0.45
C GLY A 85 -2.21 11.78 -1.92
N ILE A 86 -1.46 10.71 -2.20
CA ILE A 86 -1.10 10.30 -3.55
C ILE A 86 -1.54 8.86 -3.80
N THR A 87 -1.61 8.47 -5.06
CA THR A 87 -1.89 7.12 -5.51
C THR A 87 -0.64 6.23 -5.41
N ALA A 88 -0.85 4.90 -5.50
CA ALA A 88 0.26 3.96 -5.58
C ALA A 88 1.15 4.23 -6.81
N THR A 89 0.55 4.53 -7.96
CA THR A 89 1.25 4.91 -9.19
C THR A 89 2.13 6.13 -8.99
N GLU A 90 1.61 7.20 -8.39
CA GLU A 90 2.40 8.41 -8.11
C GLU A 90 3.55 8.12 -7.15
N TYR A 91 3.35 7.31 -6.10
CA TYR A 91 4.43 6.90 -5.22
C TYR A 91 5.53 6.12 -5.95
N LEU A 92 5.15 5.19 -6.84
CA LEU A 92 6.11 4.44 -7.65
C LEU A 92 6.92 5.36 -8.56
N LYS A 93 6.30 6.38 -9.17
CA LYS A 93 7.03 7.41 -9.94
C LYS A 93 8.04 8.16 -9.07
N TYR A 94 7.68 8.55 -7.83
CA TYR A 94 8.64 9.14 -6.89
C TYR A 94 9.83 8.21 -6.61
N LYS A 95 9.60 6.91 -6.48
CA LYS A 95 10.64 5.90 -6.29
C LYS A 95 11.54 5.78 -7.52
N GLU A 96 10.96 5.75 -8.71
CA GLU A 96 11.68 5.73 -9.98
C GLU A 96 12.52 6.98 -10.19
N MET A 97 12.01 8.17 -9.87
CA MET A 97 12.73 9.44 -9.94
C MET A 97 14.02 9.45 -9.11
N THR A 98 14.13 8.61 -8.08
CA THR A 98 15.37 8.47 -7.30
C THR A 98 16.50 7.79 -8.07
N VAL A 99 16.17 7.10 -9.17
CA VAL A 99 17.10 6.35 -10.03
C VAL A 99 17.17 6.98 -11.42
N ASP A 100 16.02 7.16 -12.07
CA ASP A 100 15.90 7.69 -13.42
C ASP A 100 14.65 8.57 -13.57
N GLU A 101 14.88 9.87 -13.76
CA GLU A 101 13.82 10.86 -13.93
C GLU A 101 13.19 10.83 -15.33
N THR A 102 13.90 10.33 -16.35
CA THR A 102 13.34 10.20 -17.70
C THR A 102 12.33 9.05 -17.74
N TRP A 103 12.69 7.91 -17.14
CA TRP A 103 11.77 6.77 -17.00
C TRP A 103 10.53 7.12 -16.18
N ALA A 104 10.69 7.78 -15.04
CA ALA A 104 9.57 8.12 -14.15
C ALA A 104 8.51 9.04 -14.77
N ASN A 105 8.88 9.78 -15.83
CA ASN A 105 8.01 10.70 -16.55
C ASN A 105 7.64 10.19 -17.96
N ASP A 106 7.98 8.95 -18.31
CA ASP A 106 7.59 8.38 -19.59
C ASP A 106 6.09 8.02 -19.57
N GLU A 107 5.31 8.69 -20.41
CA GLU A 107 3.88 8.44 -20.58
C GLU A 107 3.57 7.04 -21.14
N ASN A 108 4.57 6.37 -21.71
CA ASN A 108 4.46 5.02 -22.29
C ASN A 108 5.04 3.93 -21.38
N ALA A 109 5.45 4.26 -20.15
CA ALA A 109 5.91 3.28 -19.18
C ALA A 109 4.80 2.25 -18.91
N LEU A 110 5.16 0.96 -18.98
CA LEU A 110 4.20 -0.13 -18.78
C LEU A 110 3.76 -0.20 -17.31
N GLU A 111 2.47 0.03 -17.05
CA GLU A 111 1.83 -0.21 -15.77
C GLU A 111 1.02 -1.50 -15.82
N ILE A 112 1.25 -2.40 -14.85
CA ILE A 112 0.51 -3.66 -14.72
C ILE A 112 -0.49 -3.51 -13.57
N ASP A 113 -1.77 -3.37 -13.91
CA ASP A 113 -2.86 -3.25 -12.93
C ASP A 113 -3.80 -4.47 -12.98
N PHE A 114 -3.69 -5.33 -11.96
CA PHE A 114 -4.62 -6.44 -11.77
C PHE A 114 -5.93 -6.01 -11.09
N GLY A 115 -5.98 -4.83 -10.47
CA GLY A 115 -7.20 -4.26 -9.87
C GLY A 115 -8.22 -3.80 -10.90
N ALA A 116 -7.79 -3.50 -12.14
CA ALA A 116 -8.67 -3.21 -13.26
C ALA A 116 -9.48 -4.43 -13.75
N MET A 117 -9.11 -5.64 -13.34
CA MET A 117 -9.87 -6.84 -13.68
C MET A 117 -11.17 -6.90 -12.85
N ASP A 118 -12.31 -7.11 -13.52
CA ASP A 118 -13.60 -7.31 -12.85
C ASP A 118 -13.65 -8.71 -12.22
N PHE A 119 -13.16 -8.80 -10.98
CA PHE A 119 -13.43 -9.97 -10.16
C PHE A 119 -14.86 -9.87 -9.64
N SER A 120 -15.76 -10.66 -10.21
CA SER A 120 -17.10 -10.91 -9.63
C SER A 120 -17.07 -11.57 -8.24
N LEU A 121 -15.88 -11.78 -7.68
CA LEU A 121 -15.64 -12.32 -6.36
C LEU A 121 -15.57 -11.18 -5.34
N PRO A 122 -16.30 -11.27 -4.23
CA PRO A 122 -16.24 -10.25 -3.20
C PRO A 122 -14.86 -10.22 -2.52
N HIS A 123 -14.40 -9.01 -2.18
CA HIS A 123 -13.14 -8.79 -1.48
C HIS A 123 -13.32 -8.84 0.03
N LEU A 124 -12.41 -9.55 0.70
CA LEU A 124 -12.28 -9.53 2.15
C LEU A 124 -11.61 -8.23 2.60
N THR A 125 -12.27 -7.45 3.44
CA THR A 125 -11.75 -6.15 3.93
C THR A 125 -11.12 -6.22 5.31
N LEU A 126 -11.31 -7.32 6.05
CA LEU A 126 -10.76 -7.50 7.40
C LEU A 126 -9.37 -8.14 7.33
N SER A 127 -8.36 -7.49 7.91
CA SER A 127 -7.00 -8.05 7.98
C SER A 127 -6.94 -9.41 8.69
N SER A 128 -7.85 -9.68 9.64
CA SER A 128 -7.95 -10.98 10.32
C SER A 128 -8.43 -12.12 9.41
N SER A 129 -8.99 -11.79 8.25
CA SER A 129 -9.45 -12.78 7.27
C SER A 129 -8.36 -13.19 6.26
N ILE A 130 -7.20 -12.54 6.29
CA ILE A 130 -6.05 -12.91 5.45
C ILE A 130 -5.65 -14.37 5.76
N GLY A 131 -5.52 -15.17 4.70
CA GLY A 131 -5.22 -16.60 4.79
C GLY A 131 -6.45 -17.50 4.99
N ASN A 132 -7.65 -16.94 5.21
CA ASN A 132 -8.89 -17.69 5.45
C ASN A 132 -9.84 -17.74 4.22
N GLY A 133 -9.29 -17.65 3.01
CA GLY A 133 -10.05 -17.52 1.76
C GLY A 133 -11.04 -18.66 1.51
N LEU A 134 -10.65 -19.92 1.79
CA LEU A 134 -11.53 -21.07 1.59
C LEU A 134 -12.80 -20.98 2.45
N SER A 135 -12.67 -20.61 3.73
CA SER A 135 -13.82 -20.45 4.62
C SER A 135 -14.81 -19.41 4.10
N TYR A 136 -14.28 -18.31 3.55
CA TYR A 136 -15.10 -17.24 2.98
C TYR A 136 -15.77 -17.66 1.67
N ILE A 137 -15.00 -18.23 0.73
CA ILE A 137 -15.52 -18.73 -0.55
C ILE A 137 -16.58 -19.79 -0.29
N SER A 138 -16.37 -20.72 0.64
CA SER A 138 -17.37 -21.73 1.00
C SER A 138 -18.68 -21.08 1.47
N LYS A 139 -18.61 -20.10 2.38
CA LYS A 139 -19.81 -19.36 2.85
C LYS A 139 -20.50 -18.61 1.71
N PHE A 140 -19.73 -17.96 0.84
CA PHE A 140 -20.23 -17.22 -0.31
C PHE A 140 -20.92 -18.15 -1.31
N LEU A 141 -20.29 -19.28 -1.65
CA LEU A 141 -20.86 -20.30 -2.53
C LEU A 141 -22.12 -20.92 -1.94
N THR A 142 -22.13 -21.28 -0.65
CA THR A 142 -23.34 -21.78 0.03
C THR A 142 -24.48 -20.77 -0.06
N SER A 143 -24.20 -19.49 0.18
CA SER A 143 -25.22 -18.44 0.04
C SER A 143 -25.71 -18.32 -1.41
N LYS A 144 -24.81 -18.39 -2.40
CA LYS A 144 -25.14 -18.25 -3.83
C LYS A 144 -25.96 -19.42 -4.34
N LEU A 145 -25.58 -20.66 -4.01
CA LEU A 145 -26.29 -21.89 -4.36
C LEU A 145 -27.72 -21.88 -3.81
N ASN A 146 -27.91 -21.43 -2.57
CA ASN A 146 -29.24 -21.36 -1.95
C ASN A 146 -30.13 -20.22 -2.48
N ASN A 147 -29.59 -19.28 -3.26
CA ASN A 147 -30.31 -18.08 -3.67
C ASN A 147 -31.22 -18.30 -4.89
N SER A 148 -30.91 -19.25 -5.77
CA SER A 148 -31.76 -19.54 -6.94
C SER A 148 -31.67 -20.98 -7.44
N PRO A 149 -32.74 -21.51 -8.07
CA PRO A 149 -32.69 -22.82 -8.73
C PRO A 149 -31.62 -22.89 -9.83
N ALA A 150 -31.43 -21.79 -10.58
CA ALA A 150 -30.42 -21.69 -11.64
C ALA A 150 -28.98 -21.81 -11.11
N SER A 151 -28.69 -21.26 -9.93
CA SER A 151 -27.37 -21.41 -9.31
C SER A 151 -27.09 -22.83 -8.81
N SER A 152 -28.12 -23.53 -8.32
CA SER A 152 -28.00 -24.95 -7.95
C SER A 152 -27.75 -25.85 -9.17
N GLN A 153 -28.33 -25.48 -10.32
CA GLN A 153 -28.14 -26.23 -11.56
C GLN A 153 -26.65 -26.29 -11.96
N SER A 154 -25.88 -25.21 -11.76
CA SER A 154 -24.44 -25.22 -12.06
C SER A 154 -23.65 -26.28 -11.30
N LEU A 155 -24.07 -26.62 -10.07
CA LEU A 155 -23.45 -27.71 -9.31
C LEU A 155 -23.83 -29.07 -9.90
N VAL A 156 -25.09 -29.25 -10.31
CA VAL A 156 -25.56 -30.48 -10.96
C VAL A 156 -24.83 -30.69 -12.29
N ASP A 157 -24.74 -29.64 -13.11
CA ASP A 157 -24.04 -29.68 -14.40
C ASP A 157 -22.55 -30.04 -14.22
N TYR A 158 -21.90 -29.47 -13.20
CA TYR A 158 -20.53 -29.82 -12.86
C TYR A 158 -20.41 -31.31 -12.47
N LEU A 159 -21.29 -31.81 -11.59
CA LEU A 159 -21.26 -33.22 -11.17
C LEU A 159 -21.52 -34.19 -12.32
N LEU A 160 -22.45 -33.86 -13.23
CA LEU A 160 -22.73 -34.65 -14.43
C LEU A 160 -21.58 -34.62 -15.45
N SER A 161 -20.70 -33.61 -15.39
CA SER A 161 -19.53 -33.50 -16.26
C SER A 161 -18.29 -34.23 -15.72
N LEU A 162 -18.34 -34.74 -14.49
CA LEU A 162 -17.23 -35.49 -13.91
C LEU A 162 -17.09 -36.83 -14.63
N GLU A 163 -15.89 -37.07 -15.16
CA GLU A 163 -15.53 -38.33 -15.78
C GLU A 163 -14.16 -38.75 -15.23
N HIS A 164 -14.04 -40.02 -14.82
CA HIS A 164 -12.76 -40.61 -14.46
C HIS A 164 -12.54 -41.86 -15.28
N GLN A 165 -11.52 -41.84 -16.15
CA GLN A 165 -11.13 -42.99 -16.99
C GLN A 165 -12.24 -43.53 -17.91
N GLY A 166 -13.10 -42.66 -18.46
CA GLY A 166 -14.22 -43.11 -19.31
C GLY A 166 -15.49 -43.49 -18.55
N GLU A 167 -15.46 -43.44 -17.21
CA GLU A 167 -16.63 -43.63 -16.37
C GLU A 167 -17.17 -42.27 -15.92
N VAL A 168 -18.44 -42.02 -16.24
CA VAL A 168 -19.22 -40.86 -15.80
C VAL A 168 -19.95 -41.21 -14.50
#